data_AF-A0A2G8KDZ6-F1
#
_entry.id   AF-A0A2G8KDZ6-F1
#
_cell.length_a   1.000
_cell.length_b   1.000
_cell.length_c   1.000
_cell.angle_alpha   90.00
_cell.angle_beta   90.00
_cell.angle_gamma   90.00
#
_symmetry.space_group_name_H-M   'P 1'
#
loop_
_entity.id
_entity.type
_entity.pdbx_description
1 polymer ?
#
loop_
_entity_poly.entity_id
_entity_poly.type
_entity_poly.pdbx_seq_one_letter_code
_entity_poly.pdbx_strand_id
1 'polypeptide(L)'
;ICTSLGWHGDGGRYDVLPLIIQAAGGEPELFELPKELVMEVNLCHAEYDSFEDLDLKCYVIPSVANQGLEIGGLVFPACPMNEIYTDSQICSLSYLRDPPLIKVTALVKWPYIAQEAE
;
A
#
# COMPACT_ATOMS: atom_id res chain seq x y z
N ILE A 1 13.66 -0.32 10.13
CA ILE A 1 12.74 0.54 10.92
C ILE A 1 11.63 -0.29 11.56
N CYS A 2 10.79 -1.02 10.81
CA CYS A 2 9.73 -1.85 11.41
C CYS A 2 10.29 -2.85 12.44
N THR A 3 11.33 -3.61 12.08
CA THR A 3 11.96 -4.58 12.99
C THR A 3 12.61 -3.93 14.21
N SER A 4 13.20 -2.74 14.07
CA SER A 4 13.77 -2.02 15.22
C SER A 4 12.69 -1.46 16.16
N LEU A 5 11.46 -1.29 15.66
CA LEU A 5 10.28 -0.94 16.45
C LEU A 5 9.53 -2.18 16.97
N GLY A 6 10.12 -3.38 16.84
CA GLY A 6 9.57 -4.63 17.38
C GLY A 6 8.64 -5.40 16.45
N TRP A 7 8.44 -4.95 15.21
CA TRP A 7 7.64 -5.68 14.23
C TRP A 7 8.34 -6.92 13.67
N HIS A 8 7.58 -7.99 13.51
CA HIS A 8 8.06 -9.22 12.86
C HIS A 8 7.00 -9.69 11.87
N GLY A 9 7.37 -9.75 10.59
CA GLY A 9 6.52 -10.33 9.54
C GLY A 9 6.59 -11.86 9.51
N ASP A 10 5.83 -12.47 8.61
CA ASP A 10 5.81 -13.91 8.39
C ASP A 10 7.04 -14.39 7.57
N GLY A 11 7.88 -13.47 7.08
CA GLY A 11 9.09 -13.73 6.30
C GLY A 11 8.81 -14.01 4.82
N GLY A 12 7.58 -13.76 4.36
CA GLY A 12 7.15 -13.98 2.99
C GLY A 12 7.52 -12.84 2.04
N ARG A 13 7.46 -13.11 0.73
CA ARG A 13 7.65 -12.09 -0.32
C ARG A 13 6.63 -10.95 -0.23
N TYR A 14 5.49 -11.22 0.39
CA TYR A 14 4.31 -10.35 0.40
C TYR A 14 3.84 -10.02 1.83
N ASP A 15 4.78 -9.96 2.78
CA ASP A 15 4.45 -9.48 4.12
C ASP A 15 3.87 -8.06 4.04
N VAL A 16 2.69 -7.88 4.62
CA VAL A 16 2.06 -6.57 4.73
C VAL A 16 2.77 -5.80 5.83
N LEU A 17 3.42 -4.70 5.46
CA LEU A 17 4.07 -3.83 6.42
C LEU A 17 3.04 -3.09 7.28
N PRO A 18 3.34 -2.85 8.56
CA PRO A 18 2.50 -2.05 9.43
C PRO A 18 2.61 -0.58 9.06
N LEU A 19 1.63 0.22 9.50
CA LEU A 19 1.74 1.67 9.49
C LEU A 19 2.71 2.11 10.58
N ILE A 20 3.59 3.05 10.25
CA ILE A 20 4.40 3.77 11.24
C ILE A 20 3.94 5.22 11.20
N ILE A 21 3.36 5.68 12.31
CA ILE A 21 2.77 7.02 12.39
C ILE A 21 3.48 7.79 13.50
N GLN A 22 3.91 9.00 13.17
CA GLN A 22 4.46 9.94 14.14
C GLN A 22 3.55 11.17 14.19
N ALA A 23 3.06 11.52 15.38
CA ALA A 23 2.17 12.66 15.57
C ALA A 23 2.75 13.65 16.58
N ALA A 24 2.55 14.95 16.33
CA ALA A 24 2.88 16.04 17.25
C ALA A 24 4.31 16.03 17.84
N GLY A 25 5.29 15.49 17.10
CA GLY A 25 6.68 15.38 17.56
C GLY A 25 6.95 14.29 18.60
N GLY A 26 5.97 13.42 18.86
CA GLY A 26 6.15 12.22 19.68
C GLY A 26 7.01 11.15 19.00
N GLU A 27 7.21 10.03 19.68
CA GLU A 27 7.88 8.87 19.09
C GLU A 27 7.00 8.20 18.03
N PRO A 28 7.59 7.57 16.99
CA PRO A 28 6.84 6.83 16.00
C PRO A 28 6.20 5.58 16.62
N GLU A 29 4.91 5.38 16.34
CA GLU A 29 4.15 4.22 16.79
C GLU A 29 3.79 3.31 15.62
N LEU A 30 3.68 2.02 15.90
CA LEU A 30 3.38 0.99 14.94
C LEU A 30 1.92 0.55 15.03
N PHE A 31 1.25 0.47 13.89
CA PHE A 31 -0.12 -0.04 13.78
C PHE A 31 -0.19 -1.13 12.72
N GLU A 32 -0.50 -2.36 13.13
CA GLU A 32 -0.72 -3.45 12.19
C GLU A 32 -2.04 -3.24 11.45
N LEU A 33 -2.03 -3.52 10.15
CA LEU A 33 -3.23 -3.47 9.33
C LEU A 33 -3.99 -4.78 9.50
N PRO A 34 -5.31 -4.73 9.77
CA PRO A 34 -6.16 -5.91 9.70
C PRO A 34 -6.04 -6.55 8.32
N LYS A 35 -5.79 -7.87 8.27
CA LYS A 35 -5.54 -8.60 7.01
C LYS A 35 -6.72 -8.50 6.05
N GLU A 36 -7.94 -8.39 6.58
CA GLU A 36 -9.18 -8.22 5.84
C GLU A 36 -9.30 -6.88 5.10
N LEU A 37 -8.50 -5.87 5.45
CA LEU A 37 -8.46 -4.58 4.73
C LEU A 37 -7.46 -4.61 3.57
N VAL A 38 -6.65 -5.66 3.46
CA VAL A 38 -5.62 -5.78 2.44
C VAL A 38 -6.15 -6.64 1.32
N MET A 39 -6.58 -6.00 0.23
CA MET A 39 -7.02 -6.71 -0.96
C MET A 39 -5.83 -6.98 -1.88
N GLU A 40 -5.67 -8.25 -2.25
CA GLU A 40 -4.66 -8.73 -3.18
C GLU A 40 -5.34 -9.41 -4.39
N VAL A 41 -4.69 -9.32 -5.55
CA VAL A 41 -5.11 -9.97 -6.79
C VAL A 41 -3.96 -10.83 -7.29
N ASN A 42 -4.25 -12.10 -7.59
CA ASN A 42 -3.30 -12.99 -8.24
C ASN A 42 -3.17 -12.61 -9.71
N LEU A 43 -1.94 -12.52 -10.19
CA LEU A 43 -1.65 -12.22 -11.58
C LEU A 43 -1.72 -13.52 -12.39
N CYS A 44 -2.58 -13.55 -13.40
CA CYS A 44 -2.67 -14.62 -14.38
C CYS A 44 -2.45 -14.07 -15.79
N HIS A 45 -2.07 -14.95 -16.71
CA HIS A 45 -1.96 -14.60 -18.13
C HIS A 45 -3.07 -15.29 -18.92
N ALA A 46 -3.82 -14.54 -19.72
CA ALA A 46 -5.01 -15.05 -20.42
C ALA A 46 -4.74 -16.24 -21.35
N GLU A 47 -3.51 -16.34 -21.86
CA GLU A 47 -3.10 -17.40 -22.80
C GLU A 47 -2.08 -18.40 -22.24
N TYR A 48 -1.48 -18.13 -21.06
CA TYR A 48 -0.40 -18.96 -20.52
C TYR A 48 -0.76 -19.41 -19.10
N ASP A 49 -1.37 -20.57 -18.98
CA ASP A 49 -1.74 -21.16 -17.69
C ASP A 49 -0.52 -21.33 -16.77
N SER A 50 0.65 -21.65 -17.34
CA SER A 50 1.92 -21.76 -16.60
C SER A 50 2.41 -20.46 -15.98
N PHE A 51 1.74 -19.33 -16.24
CA PHE A 51 2.04 -18.06 -15.57
C PHE A 51 1.63 -18.10 -14.10
N GLU A 52 0.58 -18.85 -13.74
CA GLU A 52 0.15 -18.99 -12.34
C GLU A 52 1.21 -19.65 -11.46
N ASP A 53 2.09 -20.48 -12.05
CA ASP A 53 3.21 -21.13 -11.35
C ASP A 53 4.24 -20.14 -10.78
N LEU A 54 4.21 -18.87 -11.23
CA LEU A 54 5.07 -17.81 -10.71
C LEU A 54 4.62 -17.29 -9.33
N ASP A 55 3.39 -17.62 -8.91
CA ASP A 55 2.77 -17.23 -7.63
C ASP A 55 2.91 -15.72 -7.37
N LEU A 56 2.51 -14.95 -8.37
CA LEU A 56 2.59 -13.49 -8.33
C LEU A 56 1.26 -12.90 -7.91
N LYS A 57 1.34 -11.92 -6.99
CA LYS A 57 0.20 -11.12 -6.58
C LYS A 57 0.54 -9.66 -6.46
N CYS A 58 -0.47 -8.81 -6.61
CA CYS A 58 -0.40 -7.37 -6.39
C CYS A 58 -1.48 -6.95 -5.39
N TYR A 59 -1.25 -5.83 -4.71
CA TYR A 59 -2.28 -5.19 -3.89
C TYR A 59 -3.19 -4.37 -4.80
N VAL A 60 -4.44 -4.17 -4.42
CA VAL A 60 -5.42 -3.47 -5.29
C VAL A 60 -5.21 -1.96 -5.33
N ILE A 61 -4.77 -1.36 -4.22
CA ILE A 61 -4.67 0.09 -4.08
C ILE A 61 -3.20 0.51 -3.89
N PRO A 62 -2.59 1.21 -4.86
CA PRO A 62 -1.35 1.93 -4.63
C PRO A 62 -1.62 3.14 -3.73
N SER A 63 -0.78 3.34 -2.73
CA SER A 63 -0.82 4.55 -1.92
C SER A 63 0.58 5.04 -1.58
N VAL A 64 0.72 6.37 -1.62
CA VAL A 64 1.92 7.10 -1.23
C VAL A 64 1.58 7.91 0.00
N ALA A 65 2.41 7.81 1.05
CA ALA A 65 2.15 8.51 2.31
C ALA A 65 3.38 9.18 2.94
N ASN A 66 4.51 9.20 2.25
CA ASN A 66 5.73 9.88 2.69
C ASN A 66 5.90 11.26 2.03
N GLN A 67 4.85 11.79 1.41
CA GLN A 67 4.84 13.10 0.77
C GLN A 67 3.88 14.04 1.51
N GLY A 68 4.29 15.30 1.64
CA GLY A 68 3.42 16.37 2.13
C GLY A 68 2.75 17.12 0.98
N LEU A 69 1.64 17.78 1.28
CA LEU A 69 0.89 18.61 0.34
C LEU A 69 1.06 20.09 0.71
N GLU A 70 1.38 20.94 -0.26
CA GLU A 70 1.45 22.40 -0.08
C GLU A 70 0.37 23.10 -0.90
N ILE A 71 -0.52 23.85 -0.24
CA ILE A 71 -1.59 24.62 -0.90
C ILE A 71 -1.74 25.96 -0.20
N GLY A 72 -1.71 27.06 -0.97
CA GLY A 72 -1.96 28.40 -0.45
C GLY A 72 -0.95 28.84 0.62
N GLY A 73 0.28 28.33 0.58
CA GLY A 73 1.33 28.60 1.59
C GLY A 73 1.20 27.79 2.88
N LEU A 74 0.24 26.87 2.97
CA LEU A 74 0.11 25.92 4.07
C LEU A 74 0.73 24.57 3.68
N VAL A 75 1.42 23.93 4.61
CA VAL A 75 2.03 22.60 4.43
C VAL A 75 1.29 21.58 5.28
N PHE A 76 0.83 20.51 4.63
CA PHE A 76 0.20 19.34 5.24
C PHE A 76 1.17 18.15 5.15
N PRO A 77 1.97 17.89 6.19
CA PRO A 77 3.05 16.90 6.13
C PRO A 77 2.58 15.45 6.11
N ALA A 78 1.31 15.19 6.49
CA ALA A 78 0.70 13.86 6.47
C ALA A 78 -0.53 13.89 5.56
N CYS A 79 -0.32 13.63 4.26
CA CYS A 79 -1.38 13.61 3.26
C CYS A 79 -1.25 12.36 2.39
N PRO A 80 -1.64 11.17 2.91
CA PRO A 80 -1.63 9.95 2.12
C PRO A 80 -2.58 10.10 0.93
N MET A 81 -2.10 9.69 -0.24
CA MET A 81 -2.83 9.75 -1.50
C MET A 81 -2.86 8.37 -2.13
N ASN A 82 -3.90 8.08 -2.89
CA ASN A 82 -4.08 6.83 -3.61
C ASN A 82 -4.66 7.09 -4.99
N GLU A 83 -4.42 6.14 -5.89
CA GLU A 83 -4.97 6.15 -7.25
C GLU A 83 -5.38 4.73 -7.65
N ILE A 84 -5.85 4.54 -8.89
CA ILE A 84 -6.01 3.20 -9.47
C ILE A 84 -4.73 2.87 -10.19
N TYR A 85 -4.25 1.63 -10.06
CA TYR A 85 -3.10 1.17 -10.83
C TYR A 85 -3.33 1.34 -12.33
N THR A 86 -2.28 1.77 -13.01
CA THR A 86 -2.14 1.62 -14.45
C THR A 86 -1.42 0.31 -14.75
N ASP A 87 -1.72 -0.32 -15.88
CA ASP A 87 -1.10 -1.58 -16.28
C ASP A 87 0.43 -1.49 -16.31
N SER A 88 0.99 -0.34 -16.71
CA SER A 88 2.44 -0.15 -16.70
C SER A 88 3.01 -0.03 -15.29
N GLN A 89 2.25 0.41 -14.28
CA GLN A 89 2.68 0.33 -12.88
C GLN A 89 2.68 -1.15 -12.42
N ILE A 90 1.67 -1.93 -12.81
CA ILE A 90 1.66 -3.36 -12.49
C ILE A 90 2.71 -4.14 -13.30
N CYS A 91 3.08 -3.73 -14.51
CA CYS A 91 4.04 -4.48 -15.33
C CYS A 91 5.49 -3.99 -15.17
N SER A 92 5.70 -2.68 -15.08
CA SER A 92 7.03 -2.05 -15.02
C SER A 92 7.50 -1.76 -13.59
N LEU A 93 6.56 -1.44 -12.67
CA LEU A 93 6.88 -1.15 -11.26
C LEU A 93 6.65 -2.36 -10.34
N SER A 94 6.10 -3.46 -10.83
CA SER A 94 5.89 -4.62 -9.96
C SER A 94 7.15 -5.44 -9.74
N TYR A 95 7.51 -5.56 -8.46
CA TYR A 95 7.62 -6.79 -7.65
C TYR A 95 8.41 -8.00 -8.14
N LEU A 96 8.80 -8.07 -9.41
CA LEU A 96 9.51 -9.19 -10.03
C LEU A 96 11.02 -9.10 -9.84
N ARG A 97 11.56 -7.91 -9.51
CA ARG A 97 13.01 -7.70 -9.51
C ARG A 97 13.60 -7.21 -8.19
N ASP A 98 12.87 -6.41 -7.41
CA ASP A 98 13.25 -5.98 -6.06
C ASP A 98 12.07 -5.23 -5.44
N PRO A 99 11.59 -5.51 -4.21
CA PRO A 99 10.60 -4.67 -3.55
C PRO A 99 11.31 -3.48 -2.90
N PRO A 100 11.26 -2.24 -3.43
CA PRO A 100 11.79 -1.12 -2.68
C PRO A 100 10.84 -0.83 -1.52
N LEU A 101 11.42 -0.76 -0.33
CA LEU A 101 10.83 -0.28 0.89
C LEU A 101 10.07 1.04 0.64
N ILE A 102 8.74 0.98 0.70
CA ILE A 102 7.78 1.89 1.36
C ILE A 102 6.40 1.51 0.81
N LYS A 103 5.59 0.86 1.65
CA LYS A 103 4.15 0.72 1.44
C LYS A 103 3.47 1.26 2.67
N VAL A 104 2.75 2.35 2.49
CA VAL A 104 1.76 2.79 3.47
C VAL A 104 0.43 2.57 2.82
N THR A 105 -0.31 1.57 3.29
CA THR A 105 -1.67 1.29 2.82
C THR A 105 -2.61 1.70 3.93
N ALA A 106 -3.23 2.88 3.82
CA ALA A 106 -4.33 3.27 4.69
C ALA A 106 -5.62 3.27 3.86
N LEU A 107 -6.56 2.40 4.23
CA LEU A 107 -7.97 2.57 3.85
C LEU A 107 -8.65 3.37 4.96
N VAL A 108 -8.95 4.64 4.70
CA VAL A 108 -10.01 5.33 5.45
C VAL A 108 -11.31 5.04 4.70
N LYS A 109 -12.18 4.23 5.30
CA LYS A 109 -13.56 4.08 4.82
C LYS A 109 -14.26 5.43 5.02
N TRP A 110 -14.38 6.23 3.95
CA TRP A 110 -15.18 7.45 3.98
C TRP A 110 -16.64 7.12 3.59
N PRO A 111 -17.63 7.33 4.46
CA PRO A 111 -19.01 6.92 4.21
C PRO A 111 -19.79 7.79 3.21
N TYR A 112 -19.15 8.68 2.44
CA TYR A 112 -19.87 9.75 1.71
C TYR A 112 -19.93 9.62 0.18
N ILE A 113 -19.34 8.59 -0.45
CA ILE A 113 -19.38 8.41 -1.93
C ILE A 113 -20.13 7.13 -2.31
N ALA A 114 -21.31 6.91 -1.71
CA ALA A 114 -22.21 5.82 -2.10
C ALA A 114 -23.61 6.30 -2.48
N GLN A 115 -23.80 7.59 -2.78
CA GLN A 115 -25.14 8.15 -3.04
C GLN A 115 -25.37 8.78 -4.41
N GLU A 116 -24.40 8.82 -5.33
CA GLU A 116 -24.68 9.35 -6.68
C GLU A 116 -24.08 8.46 -7.77
N ALA A 117 -24.82 7.39 -8.08
CA ALA A 117 -24.79 6.69 -9.35
C ALA A 117 -26.15 6.01 -9.55
N GLU A 118 -27.17 6.82 -9.85
CA GLU A 118 -28.36 6.42 -10.62
C GLU A 118 -28.29 7.14 -11.98
#